data_AF-A0A662VRI9-F1
#
_entry.id   AF-A0A662VRI9-F1
#
_cell.length_a   1.000
_cell.length_b   1.000
_cell.length_c   1.000
_cell.angle_alpha   90.00
_cell.angle_beta   90.00
_cell.angle_gamma   90.00
#
_symmetry.space_group_name_H-M   'P 1'
#
loop_
_entity.id
_entity.type
_entity.pdbx_description
1 polymer ?
#
loop_
_entity_poly.entity_id
_entity_poly.type
_entity_poly.pdbx_seq_one_letter_code
_entity_poly.pdbx_strand_id
1 'polypeptide(L)' 'MYPLRIRLKPIRVFSTPIDFKSLIPELKFIKNKQRWVGHIQGKAMREIPEEDFRHIMGSA' A
#
# COMPACT_ATOMS: atom_id res chain seq x y z
N MET A 1 -16.73 -9.74 -11.73
CA MET A 1 -16.24 -9.17 -13.01
C MET A 1 -15.69 -7.77 -12.73
N TYR A 2 -14.51 -7.41 -13.25
CA TYR A 2 -13.89 -6.08 -13.07
C TYR A 2 -13.76 -5.36 -14.42
N PRO A 3 -14.81 -4.62 -14.86
CA PRO A 3 -14.86 -4.02 -16.18
C PRO A 3 -14.01 -2.74 -16.32
N LEU A 4 -13.86 -1.97 -15.24
CA LEU A 4 -13.05 -0.75 -15.23
C LEU A 4 -11.57 -1.10 -15.12
N ARG A 5 -10.75 -0.67 -16.08
CA ARG A 5 -9.34 -1.05 -16.22
C ARG A 5 -8.48 0.13 -16.62
N ILE A 6 -7.22 0.09 -16.20
CA ILE A 6 -6.19 1.09 -16.52
C ILE A 6 -4.95 0.33 -17.00
N ARG A 7 -4.29 0.83 -18.07
CA ARG A 7 -3.03 0.25 -18.55
C ARG A 7 -1.89 0.70 -17.66
N LEU A 8 -1.17 -0.25 -17.07
CA LEU A 8 -0.02 0.01 -16.20
C LEU A 8 1.30 -0.21 -16.92
N LYS A 9 2.35 0.46 -16.43
CA LYS A 9 3.75 0.16 -16.75
C LYS A 9 4.48 -0.15 -15.44
N PRO A 10 5.36 -1.16 -15.41
CA PRO A 10 6.13 -1.46 -14.21
C PRO A 10 7.08 -0.30 -13.91
N ILE A 11 7.06 0.18 -12.66
CA ILE A 11 8.01 1.19 -12.15
C ILE A 11 9.06 0.51 -11.28
N ARG A 12 8.64 -0.39 -10.40
CA ARG A 12 9.50 -1.18 -9.53
C ARG A 12 8.85 -2.54 -9.27
N VAL A 13 9.65 -3.59 -9.37
CA VAL A 13 9.28 -4.95 -8.95
C VAL A 13 10.29 -5.32 -7.88
N PHE A 14 9.82 -5.52 -6.64
CA PHE A 14 10.70 -5.88 -5.54
C PHE A 14 11.13 -7.34 -5.71
N SER A 15 12.45 -7.59 -5.71
CA SER A 15 13.01 -8.95 -5.80
C SER A 15 12.58 -9.80 -4.61
N THR A 16 12.54 -9.18 -3.43
CA THR A 16 11.96 -9.76 -2.22
C THR A 16 10.64 -9.04 -1.92
N PRO A 17 9.52 -9.76 -1.73
CA PRO A 17 8.27 -9.14 -1.32
C PRO A 17 8.43 -8.40 0.00
N ILE A 18 7.89 -7.18 0.08
CA ILE A 18 7.91 -6.41 1.32
C ILE A 18 6.84 -6.99 2.28
N ASP A 19 7.22 -7.24 3.53
CA ASP A 19 6.23 -7.55 4.57
C ASP A 19 5.43 -6.29 4.91
N PHE A 20 4.19 -6.24 4.41
CA PHE A 20 3.29 -5.13 4.65
C PHE A 20 2.99 -4.92 6.14
N LYS A 21 3.01 -5.98 6.97
CA LYS A 21 2.74 -5.84 8.42
C LYS A 21 3.82 -5.02 9.12
N SER A 22 5.07 -5.16 8.69
CA SER A 22 6.20 -4.38 9.23
C SER A 22 6.06 -2.89 8.95
N LEU A 23 5.41 -2.50 7.85
CA LEU A 23 5.20 -1.10 7.49
C LEU A 23 4.06 -0.41 8.25
N ILE A 24 3.14 -1.17 8.86
CA ILE A 24 1.95 -0.63 9.53
C ILE A 24 2.28 0.51 10.50
N PRO A 25 3.29 0.42 11.38
CA PRO A 25 3.62 1.49 12.32
C PRO A 25 3.97 2.81 11.62
N GLU A 26 4.57 2.73 10.43
CA GLU A 26 5.16 3.87 9.71
C GLU A 26 4.16 4.53 8.75
N LEU A 27 3.21 3.77 8.20
CA LEU A 27 2.26 4.26 7.18
C LEU A 27 1.20 5.20 7.74
N LYS A 28 1.22 6.48 7.34
CA LYS A 28 0.34 7.52 7.89
C LYS A 28 -1.13 7.34 7.51
N PHE A 29 -1.45 6.75 6.35
CA PHE A 29 -2.85 6.49 5.99
C PHE A 29 -3.54 5.50 6.95
N ILE A 30 -2.76 4.69 7.68
CA ILE A 30 -3.23 3.79 8.73
C ILE A 30 -3.20 4.53 10.06
N LYS A 31 -4.33 5.14 10.39
CA LYS A 31 -4.50 5.91 11.64
C LYS A 31 -4.55 5.02 12.87
N ASN A 32 -5.24 3.88 12.81
CA ASN A 32 -5.29 2.92 13.91
C ASN A 32 -4.36 1.72 13.64
N LYS A 33 -3.21 1.69 14.31
CA LYS A 33 -2.16 0.66 14.14
C LYS A 33 -2.54 -0.70 14.73
N GLN A 34 -3.40 -0.73 15.75
CA GLN A 34 -3.84 -1.98 16.39
C GLN A 34 -4.95 -2.66 15.58
N ARG A 35 -5.84 -1.87 14.96
CA ARG A 35 -6.96 -2.36 14.14
C ARG A 35 -6.86 -1.86 12.69
N TRP A 36 -5.71 -2.10 12.07
CA TRP A 36 -5.39 -1.59 10.74
C TRP A 36 -6.11 -2.33 9.59
N VAL A 37 -6.53 -3.58 9.79
CA VAL A 37 -7.17 -4.41 8.75
C VAL A 37 -8.39 -3.72 8.15
N GLY A 38 -9.22 -3.08 8.98
CA GLY A 38 -10.41 -2.35 8.55
C GLY A 38 -10.10 -1.10 7.75
N HIS A 39 -8.86 -0.59 7.78
CA HIS A 39 -8.47 0.41 6.80
C HIS A 39 -8.51 -0.24 5.41
N ILE A 40 -7.91 -1.40 5.18
CA ILE A 40 -7.70 -1.96 3.83
C ILE A 40 -8.92 -2.75 3.34
N GLN A 41 -9.47 -3.60 4.19
CA GLN A 41 -10.53 -4.53 3.83
C GLN A 41 -11.78 -3.80 3.31
N GLY A 42 -12.44 -4.39 2.31
CA GLY A 42 -13.66 -3.84 1.71
C GLY A 42 -13.41 -2.71 0.70
N LYS A 43 -12.16 -2.31 0.46
CA LYS A 43 -11.80 -1.32 -0.55
C LYS A 43 -10.84 -1.94 -1.57
N ALA A 44 -11.18 -1.84 -2.86
CA ALA A 44 -10.34 -2.34 -3.95
C ALA A 44 -9.08 -1.46 -4.15
N MET A 45 -9.20 -0.16 -3.88
CA MET A 45 -8.11 0.81 -4.00
C MET A 45 -8.23 1.85 -2.87
N ARG A 46 -7.10 2.47 -2.52
CA ARG A 46 -7.05 3.59 -1.59
C ARG A 46 -5.96 4.57 -2.03
N GLU A 47 -6.26 5.85 -1.89
CA GLU A 47 -5.27 6.91 -1.97
C GLU A 47 -4.37 6.89 -0.73
N ILE A 48 -3.07 6.96 -0.96
CA ILE A 48 -2.05 7.08 0.09
C ILE A 48 -1.34 8.42 -0.06
N PRO A 49 -0.90 9.05 1.03
CA PRO A 49 -0.12 10.27 0.94
C PRO A 49 1.24 9.99 0.27
N GLU A 50 1.81 11.00 -0.37
CA GLU A 50 3.06 10.85 -1.13
C GLU A 50 4.22 10.31 -0.28
N GLU A 51 4.28 10.70 0.99
CA GLU A 51 5.28 10.21 1.94
C GLU A 51 5.20 8.70 2.18
N ASP A 52 4.00 8.13 2.26
CA ASP A 52 3.81 6.68 2.41
C ASP A 52 4.25 5.96 1.13
N PHE A 53 3.96 6.54 -0.04
CA PHE A 53 4.44 6.03 -1.32
C PHE A 53 5.98 6.02 -1.37
N ARG A 54 6.62 7.14 -1.03
CA ARG A 54 8.09 7.25 -1.02
C ARG A 54 8.70 6.27 -0.03
N HIS A 55 8.08 6.07 1.13
CA HIS A 55 8.52 5.10 2.12
C HIS A 55 8.46 3.66 1.55
N ILE A 56 7.31 3.22 1.03
CA ILE A 56 7.15 1.89 0.40
C ILE A 56 8.13 1.69 -0.76
N MET A 57 8.33 2.73 -1.58
CA MET A 57 9.25 2.68 -2.72
C MET A 57 10.72 2.74 -2.30
N GLY A 58 11.04 3.27 -1.13
CA GLY A 58 12.38 3.29 -0.55
C GLY A 58 12.73 1.99 0.18
N SER A 59 11.73 1.29 0.73
CA SER A 59 11.89 -0.02 1.36
C SER A 59 12.33 -1.06 0.31
N ALA A 60 13.53 -1.61 0.47
CA ALA A 60 14.15 -2.55 -0.45
C ALA A 60 15.00 -3.57 0.31
#